data_AF-A0A3D4VR27-F1
#
_entry.id   AF-A0A3D4VR27-F1
#
_cell.length_a   1.000
_cell.length_b   1.000
_cell.length_c   1.000
_cell.angle_alpha   90.00
_cell.angle_beta   90.00
_cell.angle_gamma   90.00
#
_symmetry.space_group_name_H-M   'P 1'
#
loop_
_entity.id
_entity.type
_entity.pdbx_description
1 polymer ?
#
loop_
_entity_poly.entity_id
_entity_poly.type
_entity_poly.pdbx_seq_one_letter_code
_entity_poly.pdbx_strand_id
1 'polypeptide(L)'
;MLKNKKLLYLFYTITLTMILYSSVIYFENKQYWDLWINLEFITMLVYMVFFYPKHPLKMGFMAFQFLLVHFLSYGLRGLIISNWLHVLFAVLYIIVYVIYMLRRKSKKIPIYFNPKR
;
A
#
# COMPACT_ATOMS: atom_id res chain seq x y z
N MET A 1 -28.31 6.51 5.08
CA MET A 1 -26.84 6.29 5.24
C MET A 1 -26.35 4.85 4.97
N LEU A 2 -27.22 3.81 4.92
CA LEU A 2 -26.82 2.41 4.66
C LEU A 2 -26.46 2.05 3.20
N LYS A 3 -26.94 2.80 2.19
CA LYS A 3 -26.68 2.51 0.75
C LYS A 3 -25.19 2.57 0.39
N ASN A 4 -24.43 3.50 0.99
CA ASN A 4 -23.02 3.72 0.65
C ASN A 4 -22.10 2.60 1.15
N LYS A 5 -22.44 1.93 2.27
CA LYS A 5 -21.64 0.82 2.79
C LYS A 5 -21.73 -0.41 1.90
N LYS A 6 -22.95 -0.76 1.45
CA LYS A 6 -23.14 -1.90 0.53
C LYS A 6 -22.39 -1.70 -0.79
N LEU A 7 -22.43 -0.47 -1.32
CA LEU A 7 -21.68 -0.11 -2.53
C LEU A 7 -20.15 -0.22 -2.31
N LEU A 8 -19.63 0.27 -1.18
CA LEU A 8 -18.21 0.16 -0.85
C LEU A 8 -17.74 -1.30 -0.74
N TYR A 9 -18.51 -2.16 -0.05
CA TYR A 9 -18.19 -3.58 0.03
C TYR A 9 -18.28 -4.28 -1.34
N LEU A 10 -19.21 -3.87 -2.20
CA LEU A 10 -19.28 -4.37 -3.57
C LEU A 10 -18.01 -4.00 -4.36
N PHE A 11 -17.54 -2.75 -4.25
CA PHE A 11 -16.27 -2.33 -4.84
C PHE A 11 -15.09 -3.15 -4.30
N TYR A 12 -14.97 -3.31 -2.99
CA TYR A 12 -13.91 -4.12 -2.41
C TYR A 12 -13.94 -5.57 -2.88
N THR A 13 -15.14 -6.16 -3.01
CA THR A 13 -15.30 -7.53 -3.49
C THR A 13 -14.90 -7.66 -4.95
N ILE A 14 -15.33 -6.74 -5.82
CA ILE A 14 -14.96 -6.71 -7.24
C ILE A 14 -13.44 -6.57 -7.38
N THR A 15 -12.84 -5.60 -6.68
CA THR A 15 -11.39 -5.37 -6.72
C THR A 15 -10.62 -6.60 -6.23
N LEU A 16 -11.05 -7.21 -5.12
CA LEU A 16 -10.41 -8.42 -4.59
C LEU A 16 -10.49 -9.57 -5.60
N THR A 17 -11.66 -9.81 -6.22
CA THR A 17 -11.83 -10.85 -7.24
C THR A 17 -10.91 -10.61 -8.44
N MET A 18 -10.81 -9.36 -8.92
CA MET A 18 -9.93 -9.03 -10.04
C MET A 18 -8.45 -9.23 -9.70
N ILE A 19 -8.02 -8.85 -8.49
CA ILE A 19 -6.63 -9.04 -8.05
C ILE A 19 -6.31 -10.52 -7.84
N LEU A 20 -7.23 -11.30 -7.25
CA LEU A 20 -7.04 -12.74 -7.09
C LEU A 20 -6.95 -13.44 -8.46
N TYR A 21 -7.80 -13.06 -9.41
CA TYR A 21 -7.76 -13.57 -10.77
C TYR A 21 -6.42 -13.25 -11.45
N SER A 22 -5.96 -11.99 -11.38
CA SER A 22 -4.66 -11.62 -11.97
C SER A 22 -3.48 -12.28 -11.24
N SER A 23 -3.57 -12.52 -9.93
CA SER A 23 -2.56 -13.28 -9.19
C SER A 23 -2.40 -14.71 -9.70
N VAL A 24 -3.50 -15.40 -10.03
CA VAL A 24 -3.43 -16.73 -10.63
C VAL A 24 -2.71 -16.68 -11.98
N ILE A 25 -3.08 -15.74 -12.84
CA ILE A 25 -2.43 -15.54 -14.15
C ILE A 25 -0.93 -15.24 -13.98
N TYR A 26 -0.56 -14.35 -13.06
CA TYR A 26 0.83 -14.01 -12.82
C TYR A 26 1.63 -15.17 -12.25
N PHE A 27 1.01 -16.00 -11.42
CA PHE A 27 1.63 -17.22 -10.91
C PHE A 27 1.90 -18.23 -12.03
N GLU A 28 0.90 -18.52 -12.87
CA GLU A 28 1.03 -19.43 -14.03
C GLU A 28 2.11 -18.96 -15.01
N ASN A 29 2.18 -17.64 -15.26
CA ASN A 29 3.17 -17.02 -16.14
C ASN A 29 4.53 -16.78 -15.47
N LYS A 30 4.72 -17.19 -14.21
CA LYS A 30 5.96 -16.99 -13.42
C LYS A 30 6.36 -15.50 -13.30
N GLN A 31 5.39 -14.59 -13.37
CA GLN A 31 5.54 -13.15 -13.18
C GLN A 31 5.52 -12.80 -11.69
N TYR A 32 6.55 -13.24 -10.96
CA TYR A 32 6.60 -13.14 -9.50
C TYR A 32 6.62 -11.71 -8.98
N TRP A 33 7.08 -10.76 -9.79
CA TRP A 33 7.06 -9.35 -9.41
C TRP A 33 5.64 -8.77 -9.38
N ASP A 34 4.86 -9.04 -10.43
CA ASP A 34 3.48 -8.58 -10.52
C ASP A 34 2.60 -9.31 -9.50
N LEU A 35 2.92 -10.59 -9.23
CA LEU A 35 2.34 -11.34 -8.12
C LEU A 35 2.64 -10.70 -6.75
N TRP A 36 3.89 -10.27 -6.51
CA TRP A 36 4.27 -9.57 -5.28
C TRP A 36 3.45 -8.30 -5.07
N ILE A 37 3.30 -7.48 -6.12
CA ILE A 37 2.47 -6.27 -6.09
C ILE A 37 1.02 -6.62 -5.72
N ASN A 38 0.45 -7.65 -6.33
CA ASN A 38 -0.91 -8.08 -6.00
C ASN A 38 -1.06 -8.50 -4.53
N LEU A 39 -0.06 -9.18 -3.95
CA LEU A 39 -0.08 -9.57 -2.54
C LEU A 39 -0.07 -8.34 -1.60
N GLU A 40 0.66 -7.28 -1.94
CA GLU A 40 0.63 -6.01 -1.21
C GLU A 40 -0.79 -5.40 -1.25
N PHE A 41 -1.41 -5.35 -2.42
CA PHE A 41 -2.77 -4.81 -2.56
C PHE A 41 -3.84 -5.65 -1.85
N ILE A 42 -3.73 -6.99 -1.90
CA ILE A 42 -4.61 -7.89 -1.14
C ILE A 42 -4.48 -7.59 0.35
N THR A 43 -3.25 -7.47 0.85
CA THR A 43 -3.00 -7.16 2.27
C THR A 43 -3.62 -5.82 2.66
N MET A 44 -3.50 -4.81 1.81
CA MET A 44 -4.11 -3.49 2.02
C MET A 44 -5.65 -3.56 2.02
N LEU A 45 -6.26 -4.33 1.13
CA LEU A 45 -7.71 -4.56 1.07
C LEU A 45 -8.22 -5.28 2.32
N VAL A 46 -7.57 -6.38 2.72
CA VAL A 46 -7.88 -7.11 3.96
C VAL A 46 -7.79 -6.18 5.15
N TYR A 47 -6.74 -5.36 5.21
CA TYR A 47 -6.59 -4.34 6.24
C TYR A 47 -7.78 -3.36 6.28
N MET A 48 -8.16 -2.79 5.13
CA MET A 48 -9.27 -1.83 5.02
C MET A 48 -10.63 -2.43 5.42
N VAL A 49 -10.86 -3.70 5.11
CA VAL A 49 -12.14 -4.37 5.36
C VAL A 49 -12.27 -4.79 6.82
N PHE A 50 -11.25 -5.44 7.37
CA PHE A 50 -11.37 -6.10 8.68
C PHE A 50 -10.81 -5.28 9.84
N PHE A 51 -9.70 -4.56 9.63
CA PHE A 51 -8.95 -3.92 10.70
C PHE A 51 -9.27 -2.43 10.83
N TYR A 52 -9.37 -1.71 9.70
CA TYR A 52 -9.62 -0.27 9.69
C TYR A 52 -10.91 0.17 10.41
N PRO A 53 -12.05 -0.56 10.33
CA PRO A 53 -13.27 -0.14 11.04
C PRO A 53 -13.15 -0.22 12.56
N LYS A 54 -12.32 -1.13 13.08
CA LYS A 54 -12.10 -1.34 14.51
C LYS A 54 -10.94 -0.50 15.05
N HIS A 55 -9.93 -0.28 14.21
CA HIS A 55 -8.72 0.47 14.52
C HIS A 55 -8.45 1.46 13.39
N PRO A 56 -9.21 2.57 13.31
CA PRO A 56 -9.02 3.56 12.26
C PRO A 56 -7.60 4.09 12.37
N LEU A 57 -6.80 3.84 11.33
CA LEU A 57 -5.43 4.28 11.32
C LEU A 57 -5.34 5.78 11.31
N LYS A 58 -4.28 6.27 11.94
CA LYS A 58 -3.60 7.46 11.44
C LYS A 58 -3.04 7.09 10.07
N MET A 59 -3.87 7.23 9.02
CA MET A 59 -3.61 6.82 7.64
C MET A 59 -2.15 7.10 7.23
N GLY A 60 -1.61 8.25 7.64
CA GLY A 60 -0.22 8.62 7.39
C GLY A 60 0.80 7.53 7.77
N PHE A 61 0.80 6.98 8.98
CA PHE A 61 1.94 6.15 9.40
C PHE A 61 1.97 4.78 8.73
N MET A 62 0.89 4.01 8.79
CA MET A 62 0.88 2.68 8.18
C MET A 62 0.89 2.75 6.65
N ALA A 63 0.26 3.76 6.02
CA ALA A 63 0.40 3.93 4.57
C ALA A 63 1.86 4.21 4.18
N PHE A 64 2.59 5.01 4.98
CA PHE A 64 4.03 5.21 4.79
C PHE A 64 4.83 3.91 4.99
N GLN A 65 4.43 3.03 5.92
CA GLN A 65 5.07 1.72 6.07
C GLN A 65 4.78 0.77 4.90
N PHE A 66 3.54 0.72 4.41
CA PHE A 66 3.19 -0.07 3.23
C PHE A 66 3.94 0.42 1.99
N LEU A 67 3.94 1.73 1.75
CA LEU A 67 4.72 2.32 0.66
C LEU A 67 6.22 2.10 0.83
N LEU A 68 6.75 2.11 2.06
CA LEU A 68 8.15 1.76 2.30
C LEU A 68 8.46 0.33 1.84
N VAL A 69 7.63 -0.65 2.21
CA VAL A 69 7.80 -2.04 1.77
C VAL A 69 7.77 -2.12 0.23
N HIS A 70 6.80 -1.46 -0.39
CA HIS A 70 6.68 -1.41 -1.85
C HIS A 70 7.93 -0.83 -2.52
N PHE A 71 8.38 0.36 -2.09
CA PHE A 71 9.53 1.03 -2.68
C PHE A 71 10.85 0.30 -2.39
N LEU A 72 10.99 -0.38 -1.26
CA LEU A 72 12.13 -1.26 -1.00
C LEU A 72 12.18 -2.43 -1.99
N SER A 73 11.06 -3.13 -2.15
CA SER A 73 10.94 -4.21 -3.14
C SER A 73 11.19 -3.68 -4.55
N TYR A 74 10.67 -2.48 -4.88
CA TYR A 74 10.81 -1.85 -6.19
C TYR A 74 12.28 -1.50 -6.49
N GLY A 75 13.00 -0.99 -5.49
CA GLY A 75 14.44 -0.77 -5.57
C GLY A 75 15.24 -2.06 -5.75
N LEU A 76 14.90 -3.11 -5.00
CA LEU A 76 15.52 -4.44 -5.13
C LEU A 76 15.33 -5.01 -6.53
N ARG A 77 14.11 -4.92 -7.08
CA ARG A 77 13.88 -5.29 -8.48
C ARG A 77 14.73 -4.47 -9.42
N GLY A 78 14.80 -3.16 -9.20
CA GLY A 78 15.66 -2.25 -9.97
C GLY A 78 17.11 -2.72 -10.03
N LEU A 79 17.67 -3.21 -8.92
CA LEU A 79 19.01 -3.78 -8.89
C LEU A 79 19.12 -5.08 -9.69
N ILE A 80 18.12 -5.98 -9.58
CA ILE A 80 18.10 -7.26 -10.32
C ILE A 80 18.06 -7.05 -11.83
N ILE A 81 17.28 -6.08 -12.31
CA ILE A 81 17.11 -5.78 -13.75
C ILE A 81 18.04 -4.67 -14.24
N SER A 82 19.01 -4.23 -13.43
CA SER A 82 19.93 -3.13 -13.73
C SER A 82 19.24 -1.82 -14.16
N ASN A 83 18.03 -1.54 -13.63
CA ASN A 83 17.27 -0.35 -13.92
C ASN A 83 17.46 0.70 -12.81
N TRP A 84 18.36 1.64 -13.06
CA TRP A 84 18.72 2.70 -12.11
C TRP A 84 17.59 3.69 -11.80
N LEU A 85 16.59 3.85 -12.67
CA LEU A 85 15.43 4.69 -12.37
C LEU A 85 14.62 4.10 -11.22
N HIS A 86 14.43 2.78 -11.19
CA HIS A 86 13.73 2.11 -10.08
C HIS A 86 14.47 2.30 -8.75
N VAL A 87 15.80 2.15 -8.79
CA VAL A 87 16.67 2.36 -7.63
C VAL A 87 16.60 3.81 -7.14
N LEU A 88 16.65 4.79 -8.06
CA LEU A 88 16.53 6.21 -7.72
C LEU A 88 15.21 6.52 -7.03
N PHE A 89 14.08 6.03 -7.56
CA PHE A 89 12.77 6.24 -6.93
C PHE A 89 12.69 5.62 -5.53
N ALA A 90 13.25 4.42 -5.35
CA ALA A 90 13.33 3.78 -4.04
C ALA A 90 14.14 4.61 -3.04
N VAL A 91 15.31 5.11 -3.44
CA VAL A 91 16.17 5.97 -2.59
C VAL A 91 15.47 7.27 -2.24
N LEU A 92 14.84 7.94 -3.21
CA LEU A 92 14.07 9.17 -2.97
C LEU A 92 12.93 8.92 -1.97
N TYR A 93 12.23 7.79 -2.10
CA TYR A 93 11.18 7.43 -1.15
C TYR A 93 11.73 7.20 0.27
N ILE A 94 12.87 6.51 0.41
CA ILE A 94 13.52 6.31 1.70
C ILE A 94 13.86 7.65 2.36
N ILE A 95 14.38 8.62 1.59
CA ILE A 95 14.68 9.97 2.09
C ILE A 95 13.38 10.64 2.62
N VAL A 96 12.29 10.59 1.84
CA VAL A 96 10.99 11.13 2.25
C VAL A 96 10.48 10.44 3.53
N TYR A 97 10.62 9.12 3.62
CA TYR A 97 10.24 8.34 4.80
C TYR A 97 11.04 8.75 6.04
N VAL A 98 12.37 8.91 5.92
CA VAL A 98 13.23 9.37 7.02
C VAL A 98 12.85 10.78 7.47
N ILE A 99 12.64 11.71 6.54
CA ILE A 99 12.18 13.07 6.84
C ILE A 99 10.83 13.03 7.57
N TYR A 100 9.90 12.20 7.11
CA TYR A 100 8.60 12.01 7.75
C TYR A 100 8.76 11.50 9.19
N MET A 101 9.62 10.51 9.42
CA MET A 101 9.86 9.96 10.76
C MET A 101 10.51 10.98 11.71
N LEU A 102 11.48 11.77 11.23
CA LEU A 102 12.10 12.86 12.00
C LEU A 102 11.08 13.94 12.37
N ARG A 103 10.26 14.38 11.40
CA ARG A 103 9.18 15.35 11.64
C ARG A 103 8.13 14.83 12.61
N ARG A 104 7.76 13.55 12.52
CA ARG A 104 6.80 12.92 13.44
C ARG A 104 7.33 12.85 14.87
N LYS A 105 8.63 12.59 15.07
CA LYS A 105 9.25 12.64 16.41
C LYS A 105 9.19 14.06 17.00
N SER A 106 9.33 15.09 16.16
CA SER A 106 9.30 16.50 16.56
C SER A 106 7.88 17.05 16.78
N LYS A 107 6.88 16.63 15.99
CA LYS A 107 5.48 17.07 16.11
C LYS A 107 4.60 15.94 16.65
N LYS A 108 4.09 16.07 17.89
CA LYS A 108 3.03 15.22 18.48
C LYS A 108 1.67 15.29 17.74
N ILE A 109 1.60 15.90 16.56
CA ILE A 109 0.34 16.15 15.84
C ILE A 109 0.16 15.06 14.77
N PRO A 110 -0.73 14.09 14.98
CA PRO A 110 -1.16 13.21 13.90
C PRO A 110 -1.84 14.00 12.78
N ILE A 111 -1.34 13.83 11.55
CA ILE A 111 -2.00 14.29 10.34
C ILE A 111 -3.25 13.40 10.16
N TYR A 112 -4.40 13.90 10.59
CA TYR A 112 -5.68 13.25 10.34
C TYR A 112 -6.18 13.68 8.96
N PHE A 113 -6.47 12.72 8.08
CA PHE A 113 -7.51 12.90 7.07
C PHE A 113 -8.84 12.71 7.79
N ASN A 114 -9.33 13.77 8.44
CA ASN A 114 -10.68 13.76 9.00
C ASN A 114 -11.62 14.40 7.96
N PRO A 115 -12.53 13.65 7.32
CA PRO A 115 -13.56 14.22 6.44
C PRO A 115 -14.73 14.86 7.22
N LYS A 116 -14.63 14.98 8.56
CA LYS A 116 -15.64 15.60 9.43
C LYS A 116 -15.20 16.93 10.05
N ARG A 117 -14.35 17.69 9.36
CA ARG A 117 -14.34 19.15 9.45
C ARG A 117 -14.48 19.72 8.05
#